data_AF-A0A1A8WLZ4-F1
#
_entry.id   AF-A0A1A8WLZ4-F1
#
_cell.length_a   1.000
_cell.length_b   1.000
_cell.length_c   1.000
_cell.angle_alpha   90.00
_cell.angle_beta   90.00
_cell.angle_gamma   90.00
#
_symmetry.space_group_name_H-M   'P 1'
#
loop_
_entity.id
_entity.type
_entity.pdbx_description
1 polymer ?
#
loop_
_entity_poly.entity_id
_entity_poly.type
_entity_poly.pdbx_seq_one_letter_code
_entity_poly.pdbx_strand_id
1 'polypeptide(L)'
;MEREIECQTEALNLSEEINISEKINDLLVAYAKSIILHNPAKNDENEYVIKKKIYEWSKEYFKKLYDENEGKNTNLDNDCDVKYDPSATSTESNAIKDQIKKEMTRVNFNRNS
;
A
#
# COMPACT_ATOMS: atom_id res chain seq x y z
N MET A 1 41.68 -22.18 -19.63
CA MET A 1 41.57 -22.01 -18.17
C MET A 1 40.31 -21.19 -17.96
N GLU A 2 39.21 -21.88 -17.69
CA GLU A 2 37.90 -21.26 -17.47
C GLU A 2 37.91 -20.65 -16.07
N ARG A 3 37.48 -19.39 -15.94
CA ARG A 3 37.39 -18.71 -14.65
C ARG A 3 36.06 -19.10 -14.02
N GLU A 4 36.10 -19.93 -12.99
CA GLU A 4 34.94 -20.19 -12.15
C GLU A 4 34.57 -18.86 -11.47
N ILE A 5 33.41 -18.32 -11.83
CA ILE A 5 32.83 -17.16 -11.18
C ILE A 5 32.13 -17.69 -9.94
N GLU A 6 32.76 -17.55 -8.77
CA GLU A 6 32.09 -17.73 -7.49
C GLU A 6 30.99 -16.68 -7.36
N CYS A 7 29.74 -17.08 -7.62
CA CYS A 7 28.58 -16.30 -7.24
C CYS A 7 28.49 -16.32 -5.71
N GLN A 8 29.05 -15.29 -5.07
CA GLN A 8 28.79 -15.00 -3.66
C GLN A 8 27.29 -14.82 -3.46
N THR A 9 26.65 -15.83 -2.87
CA THR A 9 25.31 -15.74 -2.31
C THR A 9 25.46 -15.50 -0.82
N GLU A 10 25.95 -14.32 -0.46
CA GLU A 10 25.76 -13.83 0.89
C GLU A 10 24.25 -13.65 1.08
N ALA A 11 23.62 -14.64 1.70
CA ALA A 11 22.27 -14.50 2.20
C ALA A 11 22.30 -13.40 3.26
N LEU A 12 22.01 -12.16 2.84
CA LEU A 12 21.82 -11.05 3.76
C LEU A 12 20.82 -11.50 4.83
N ASN A 13 21.23 -11.48 6.09
CA ASN A 13 20.37 -11.77 7.22
C ASN A 13 19.36 -10.61 7.38
N LEU A 14 18.32 -10.61 6.53
CA LEU A 14 17.26 -9.59 6.48
C LEU A 14 16.59 -9.38 7.85
N SER A 15 16.72 -10.34 8.76
CA SER A 15 16.24 -10.27 10.14
C SER A 15 16.90 -9.16 10.97
N GLU A 16 18.14 -8.76 10.67
CA GLU A 16 18.88 -7.76 11.45
C GLU A 16 18.61 -6.32 10.95
N GLU A 17 18.04 -6.17 9.76
CA GLU A 17 17.79 -4.86 9.12
C GLU A 17 16.37 -4.33 9.34
N ILE A 18 15.41 -5.19 9.73
CA ILE A 18 14.01 -4.78 9.92
C ILE A 18 13.83 -4.22 11.34
N ASN A 19 13.77 -2.90 11.45
CA ASN A 19 13.40 -2.23 12.70
C ASN A 19 11.87 -2.17 12.86
N ILE A 20 11.34 -2.95 13.81
CA ILE A 20 9.91 -2.98 14.12
C ILE A 20 9.63 -1.98 15.26
N SER A 21 8.77 -1.00 15.00
CA SER A 21 8.33 -0.04 16.02
C SER A 21 7.61 -0.74 17.16
N GLU A 22 8.01 -0.46 18.41
CA GLU A 22 7.36 -1.00 19.62
C GLU A 22 5.85 -0.73 19.68
N LYS A 23 5.40 0.35 19.05
CA LYS A 23 3.99 0.79 19.04
C LYS A 23 3.12 0.05 18.03
N ILE A 24 3.70 -0.73 17.10
CA ILE A 24 2.93 -1.37 16.04
C ILE A 24 1.94 -2.40 16.59
N ASN A 25 2.34 -3.14 17.63
CA ASN A 25 1.51 -4.17 18.22
C ASN A 25 0.25 -3.56 18.86
N ASP A 26 0.41 -2.50 19.64
CA ASP A 26 -0.73 -1.82 20.27
C ASP A 26 -1.70 -1.25 19.23
N LEU A 27 -1.16 -0.67 18.16
CA LEU A 27 -1.95 -0.15 17.04
C LEU A 27 -2.79 -1.26 16.37
N LEU A 28 -2.15 -2.39 16.05
CA LEU A 28 -2.81 -3.52 15.40
C LEU A 28 -3.85 -4.19 16.33
N VAL A 29 -3.56 -4.30 17.63
CA VAL A 29 -4.50 -4.83 18.63
C VAL A 29 -5.73 -3.94 18.74
N ALA A 30 -5.56 -2.62 18.81
CA ALA A 30 -6.68 -1.67 18.87
C ALA A 30 -7.54 -1.74 17.60
N TYR A 31 -6.91 -1.82 16.43
CA TYR A 31 -7.59 -1.98 15.15
C TYR A 31 -8.37 -3.30 15.08
N ALA A 32 -7.78 -4.42 15.50
CA ALA A 32 -8.45 -5.73 15.52
C ALA A 32 -9.68 -5.72 16.43
N LYS A 33 -9.60 -5.10 17.61
CA LYS A 33 -10.74 -4.90 18.51
C LYS A 33 -11.86 -4.10 17.83
N SER A 34 -11.51 -3.05 17.09
CA SER A 34 -12.47 -2.24 16.32
C SER A 34 -13.21 -3.09 15.28
N ILE A 35 -12.49 -3.91 14.51
CA ILE A 35 -13.09 -4.82 13.52
C ILE A 35 -14.06 -5.81 14.17
N ILE A 36 -13.68 -6.44 15.29
CA ILE A 36 -14.53 -7.41 15.99
C ILE A 36 -15.78 -6.74 16.57
N LEU A 37 -15.62 -5.57 17.18
CA LEU A 37 -16.71 -4.84 17.83
C LEU A 37 -17.76 -4.37 16.80
N HIS A 38 -17.31 -3.81 15.69
CA HIS A 38 -18.20 -3.19 14.72
C HIS A 38 -18.64 -4.14 13.61
N ASN A 39 -17.88 -5.20 13.35
CA ASN A 39 -18.14 -6.22 12.33
C ASN A 39 -18.71 -5.63 11.02
N PRO A 40 -17.91 -4.83 10.29
CA PRO A 40 -18.39 -3.98 9.20
C PRO A 40 -19.05 -4.74 8.03
N ALA A 41 -18.84 -6.05 7.94
CA ALA A 41 -19.37 -6.91 6.89
C ALA A 41 -20.33 -8.00 7.41
N LYS A 42 -20.92 -7.83 8.60
CA LYS A 42 -21.70 -8.86 9.31
C LYS A 42 -22.76 -9.57 8.46
N ASN A 43 -23.42 -8.86 7.55
CA ASN A 43 -24.58 -9.36 6.80
C ASN A 43 -24.23 -9.68 5.33
N ASP A 44 -22.96 -9.67 4.97
CA ASP A 44 -22.51 -9.89 3.61
C ASP A 44 -21.92 -11.30 3.48
N GLU A 45 -22.31 -12.02 2.44
CA GLU A 45 -21.79 -13.35 2.12
C GLU A 45 -20.82 -13.33 0.92
N ASN A 46 -20.86 -12.25 0.13
CA ASN A 46 -19.99 -12.08 -1.02
C ASN A 46 -18.58 -11.64 -0.59
N GLU A 47 -17.58 -12.48 -0.85
CA GLU A 47 -16.18 -12.25 -0.47
C GLU A 47 -15.64 -10.89 -0.93
N TYR A 48 -15.94 -10.47 -2.17
CA TYR A 48 -15.49 -9.18 -2.69
C TYR A 48 -16.09 -8.01 -1.91
N VAL A 49 -17.38 -8.10 -1.58
CA VAL A 49 -18.09 -7.08 -0.79
C VAL A 49 -17.53 -7.03 0.64
N ILE A 50 -17.30 -8.18 1.26
CA ILE A 50 -16.71 -8.28 2.60
C ILE A 50 -15.33 -7.61 2.62
N LYS A 51 -14.44 -7.97 1.68
CA LYS A 51 -13.09 -7.38 1.58
C LYS A 51 -13.14 -5.87 1.39
N LYS A 52 -14.04 -5.40 0.51
CA LYS A 52 -14.23 -3.97 0.26
C LYS A 52 -14.69 -3.21 1.52
N LYS A 53 -15.67 -3.74 2.24
CA LYS A 53 -16.16 -3.14 3.49
C LYS A 53 -15.12 -3.10 4.60
N ILE A 54 -14.35 -4.18 4.75
CA ILE A 54 -13.23 -4.19 5.70
C ILE A 54 -12.19 -3.14 5.30
N TYR A 55 -11.82 -3.06 4.03
CA TYR A 55 -10.85 -2.06 3.54
C TYR A 55 -11.32 -0.62 3.78
N GLU A 56 -12.58 -0.32 3.47
CA GLU A 56 -13.18 1.00 3.72
C GLU A 56 -13.14 1.34 5.21
N TRP A 57 -13.52 0.39 6.07
CA TRP A 57 -13.40 0.54 7.52
C TRP A 57 -11.97 0.80 7.98
N SER A 58 -10.99 0.05 7.45
CA SER A 58 -9.56 0.26 7.76
C SER A 58 -9.14 1.69 7.43
N LYS A 59 -9.49 2.16 6.23
CA LYS A 59 -9.12 3.49 5.75
C LYS A 59 -9.68 4.57 6.66
N GLU A 60 -10.96 4.48 7.02
CA GLU A 60 -11.61 5.44 7.91
C GLU A 60 -11.03 5.40 9.32
N TYR A 61 -10.80 4.20 9.87
CA TYR A 61 -10.22 4.02 11.21
C TYR A 61 -8.84 4.68 11.32
N PHE A 62 -7.92 4.37 10.40
CA PHE A 62 -6.57 4.92 10.45
C PHE A 62 -6.52 6.41 10.11
N LYS A 63 -7.40 6.89 9.21
CA LYS A 63 -7.53 8.33 8.97
C LYS A 63 -7.96 9.07 10.23
N LYS A 64 -9.01 8.59 10.90
CA LYS A 64 -9.48 9.18 12.16
C LYS A 64 -8.37 9.20 13.23
N LEU A 65 -7.64 8.09 13.36
CA LEU A 65 -6.53 7.99 14.31
C LEU A 65 -5.39 8.97 13.99
N TYR A 66 -5.12 9.20 12.70
CA TYR A 66 -4.14 10.18 12.25
C TYR A 66 -4.60 11.61 12.61
N ASP A 67 -5.82 11.97 12.22
CA ASP A 67 -6.41 13.29 12.47
C ASP A 67 -6.46 13.61 13.99
N GLU A 68 -6.82 12.62 14.83
CA GLU A 68 -6.85 12.76 16.29
C GLU A 68 -5.46 12.94 16.93
N ASN A 69 -4.40 12.46 16.27
CA ASN A 69 -3.02 12.64 16.74
C ASN A 69 -2.40 13.96 16.24
N GLU A 70 -2.82 14.47 15.08
CA GLU A 70 -2.48 15.83 14.63
C GLU A 70 -3.16 16.89 15.51
N GLY A 71 -4.43 16.70 15.85
CA GLY A 71 -5.17 17.61 16.74
C GLY A 71 -4.64 17.68 18.19
N LYS A 72 -3.73 16.79 18.57
CA LYS A 72 -3.00 16.84 19.86
C LYS A 72 -1.64 17.54 19.76
N ASN A 73 -1.15 17.82 18.56
CA ASN A 73 0.18 18.39 18.31
C ASN A 73 0.18 19.83 17.76
N THR A 74 -0.98 20.48 17.63
CA THR A 74 -1.07 21.82 17.03
C THR A 74 -1.60 22.88 18.01
N ASN A 75 -0.70 23.41 18.84
CA ASN A 75 -0.55 24.86 19.03
C ASN A 75 0.53 25.33 18.05
N LEU A 76 0.30 25.19 16.75
CA LEU A 76 1.15 25.77 15.72
C LEU A 76 0.31 26.04 14.48
N ASP A 77 0.52 27.24 13.98
CA ASP A 77 -0.39 28.01 13.15
C ASP A 77 -0.86 27.31 11.87
N ASN A 78 -2.15 27.53 11.60
CA ASN A 78 -2.78 27.28 10.31
C ASN A 78 -2.07 28.10 9.22
N ASP A 79 -1.23 27.45 8.42
CA ASP A 79 -1.20 27.72 6.98
C ASP A 79 -0.54 26.56 6.22
N CYS A 80 -1.33 25.55 5.84
CA CYS A 80 -1.15 24.94 4.53
C CYS A 80 -2.50 24.47 3.99
N ASP A 81 -3.12 25.35 3.21
CA ASP A 81 -4.24 25.04 2.33
C ASP A 81 -3.73 24.10 1.22
N VAL A 82 -3.58 22.80 1.51
CA VAL A 82 -3.31 21.79 0.48
C VAL A 82 -4.62 21.47 -0.21
N LYS A 83 -4.91 22.26 -1.24
CA LYS A 83 -5.98 21.98 -2.21
C LYS A 83 -5.67 20.65 -2.90
N TYR A 84 -6.40 19.62 -2.50
CA TYR A 84 -6.46 18.35 -3.21
C TYR A 84 -7.12 18.59 -4.57
N ASP A 85 -6.30 18.66 -5.63
CA ASP A 85 -6.75 18.71 -7.02
C ASP A 85 -6.89 17.26 -7.56
N PRO A 86 -8.12 16.74 -7.77
CA PRO A 86 -8.33 15.40 -8.31
C PRO A 86 -8.02 15.29 -9.82
N SER A 87 -7.53 16.35 -10.48
CA SER A 87 -7.27 16.39 -11.92
C SER A 87 -5.91 15.81 -12.36
N ALA A 88 -4.98 15.51 -11.45
CA ALA A 88 -3.58 15.28 -11.83
C ALA A 88 -3.20 13.82 -12.21
N THR A 89 -4.09 12.84 -12.13
CA THR A 89 -3.73 11.41 -12.36
C THR A 89 -4.23 10.79 -13.67
N SER A 90 -4.89 11.55 -14.54
CA SER A 90 -5.50 11.00 -15.77
C SER A 90 -4.50 10.81 -16.93
N THR A 91 -3.53 11.71 -17.11
CA THR A 91 -2.69 11.73 -18.31
C THR A 91 -1.51 10.76 -18.25
N GLU A 92 -0.91 10.59 -17.07
CA GLU A 92 0.31 9.78 -16.88
C GLU A 92 0.02 8.27 -16.90
N SER A 93 -1.16 7.86 -16.41
CA SER A 93 -1.59 6.47 -16.43
C SER A 93 -1.84 5.93 -17.85
N ASN A 94 -2.22 6.79 -18.79
CA ASN A 94 -2.44 6.39 -20.18
C ASN A 94 -1.11 6.21 -20.93
N ALA A 95 -0.13 7.09 -20.69
CA ALA A 95 1.19 7.00 -21.29
C ALA A 95 1.93 5.72 -20.89
N ILE A 96 1.87 5.34 -19.61
CA ILE A 96 2.47 4.09 -19.11
C ILE A 96 1.80 2.87 -19.73
N LYS A 97 0.46 2.88 -19.83
CA LYS A 97 -0.32 1.79 -20.45
C LYS A 97 0.03 1.60 -21.93
N ASP A 98 0.20 2.69 -22.67
CA ASP A 98 0.57 2.64 -24.09
C ASP A 98 2.02 2.17 -24.28
N GLN A 99 2.92 2.54 -23.38
CA GLN A 99 4.32 2.08 -23.39
C GLN A 99 4.43 0.58 -23.11
N ILE A 100 3.69 0.06 -22.14
CA ILE A 100 3.61 -1.39 -21.87
C ILE A 100 3.06 -2.14 -23.09
N LYS A 101 2.00 -1.64 -23.73
CA LYS A 101 1.41 -2.26 -24.91
C LYS A 101 2.38 -2.30 -26.09
N LYS A 102 3.15 -1.23 -26.30
CA LYS A 102 4.17 -1.13 -27.35
C LYS A 102 5.29 -2.15 -27.15
N GLU A 103 5.80 -2.29 -25.92
CA GLU A 103 6.84 -3.28 -25.60
C GLU A 103 6.31 -4.72 -25.71
N MET A 104 5.06 -4.99 -25.31
CA MET A 104 4.44 -6.32 -25.52
C MET A 104 4.34 -6.71 -27.00
N THR A 105 4.02 -5.78 -27.91
CA THR A 105 4.08 -6.06 -29.35
C THR A 105 5.49 -6.25 -29.89
N ARG A 106 6.49 -5.62 -29.26
CA ARG A 106 7.90 -5.75 -29.64
C ARG A 106 8.50 -7.09 -29.20
N VAL A 107 8.06 -7.61 -28.05
CA VAL A 107 8.54 -8.87 -27.45
C VAL A 107 7.77 -10.09 -28.00
N ASN A 108 6.79 -9.90 -28.89
CA ASN A 108 6.26 -10.98 -29.71
C ASN A 108 7.38 -11.49 -30.62
N PHE A 109 8.15 -12.47 -30.13
CA PHE A 109 8.99 -13.32 -30.96
C PHE A 109 8.09 -13.87 -32.06
N ASN A 110 8.38 -13.52 -33.31
CA ASN A 110 7.80 -14.18 -34.46
C ASN A 110 8.03 -15.68 -34.29
N ARG A 111 7.02 -16.38 -33.77
CA ARG A 111 6.92 -17.83 -33.85
C ARG A 111 6.50 -18.15 -35.28
N ASN A 112 7.39 -17.83 -36.22
CA ASN A 112 7.29 -18.29 -37.59
C ASN A 112 7.65 -19.78 -37.56
N SER A 113 6.68 -20.59 -38.00
CA SER A 113 6.91 -21.96 -38.44
C SER A 113 7.85 -21.98 -39.65
#